data_AF-A0A969ZNP3-F1
#
_entry.id   AF-A0A969ZNP3-F1
#
_cell.length_a   1.000
_cell.length_b   1.000
_cell.length_c   1.000
_cell.angle_alpha   90.00
_cell.angle_beta   90.00
_cell.angle_gamma   90.00
#
_symmetry.space_group_name_H-M   'P 1'
#
loop_
_entity.id
_entity.type
_entity.pdbx_description
1 polymer ?
#
loop_
_entity_poly.entity_id
_entity_poly.type
_entity_poly.pdbx_seq_one_letter_code
_entity_poly.pdbx_strand_id
1 'polypeptide(L)'
;WLIIYQTEMINEFNEKIYKSQYLETLNNMDWVLDESKMGKIENEEIKKGYESLIDGFLTIVRYEETPVVETDWKALSNLSEYISDDLGKTFELYGKIQNYEYERGKLDVDGIMEDMIKTELILEKYESGFIYTLLNKVYIIQTYSLLVGPEGSYLGVFIDKNDEIYEEIINKKNEYPNTLTSKMIENIDKREYNEIMDVFNAIDEHLKFGIKSNNYIINKEFKENDIDYNIFQIVMKDDEEKQNRINSIIEQDIEDFISKFEDTKPIMISANSGFQGNKYLSYSSLITFPGEDYYGSEKYLTLYRTFDYINEKYIKIEDYLGIDFSEFQDYLERVKGEKVDSSPEFQITDRGIDLIIRDEEGEKFIHLNNKDLVPFLSLERLINKN
;
A
#
# COMPACT_ATOMS: atom_id res chain seq x y z
N TRP A 1 -2.86 5.27 17.22
CA TRP A 1 -4.33 5.12 17.23
C TRP A 1 -5.05 6.20 16.46
N LEU A 2 -4.94 7.48 16.83
CA LEU A 2 -5.62 8.59 16.13
C LEU A 2 -5.57 8.48 14.60
N ILE A 3 -4.39 8.32 14.01
CA ILE A 3 -4.21 8.20 12.55
C ILE A 3 -4.90 6.97 11.93
N ILE A 4 -4.96 5.85 12.66
CA ILE A 4 -5.69 4.65 12.21
C ILE A 4 -7.19 4.97 12.14
N TYR A 5 -7.72 5.68 13.14
CA TYR A 5 -9.12 6.11 13.14
C TYR A 5 -9.41 7.22 12.12
N GLN A 6 -8.46 8.12 11.86
CA GLN A 6 -8.57 9.16 10.83
C GLN A 6 -8.83 8.57 9.45
N THR A 7 -8.19 7.45 9.09
CA THR A 7 -8.38 6.80 7.78
C THR A 7 -9.85 6.40 7.56
N GLU A 8 -10.49 5.84 8.59
CA GLU A 8 -11.91 5.48 8.53
C GLU A 8 -12.81 6.71 8.48
N MET A 9 -12.51 7.72 9.29
CA MET A 9 -13.27 8.97 9.28
C MET A 9 -13.19 9.66 7.91
N ILE A 10 -12.01 9.66 7.28
CA ILE A 10 -11.80 10.17 5.93
C ILE A 10 -12.67 9.40 4.93
N ASN A 11 -12.63 8.06 4.94
CA ASN A 11 -13.41 7.23 4.02
C ASN A 11 -14.92 7.46 4.18
N GLU A 12 -15.42 7.37 5.42
CA GLU A 12 -16.83 7.57 5.72
C GLU A 12 -17.31 8.99 5.36
N PHE A 13 -16.48 10.01 5.59
CA PHE A 13 -16.87 11.38 5.32
C PHE A 13 -16.74 11.74 3.85
N ASN A 14 -15.76 11.21 3.12
CA ASN A 14 -15.66 11.40 1.68
C ASN A 14 -16.89 10.82 0.94
N GLU A 15 -17.55 9.79 1.46
CA GLU A 15 -18.85 9.37 0.90
C GLU A 15 -20.00 10.34 1.23
N LYS A 16 -19.95 10.98 2.40
CA LYS A 16 -21.00 11.90 2.88
C LYS A 16 -20.88 13.30 2.28
N ILE A 17 -19.67 13.80 2.04
CA ILE A 17 -19.39 15.18 1.64
C ILE A 17 -20.05 15.55 0.32
N TYR A 18 -20.26 14.58 -0.57
CA TYR A 18 -20.94 14.76 -1.86
C TYR A 18 -22.47 14.72 -1.77
N LYS A 19 -23.04 14.39 -0.61
CA LYS A 19 -24.49 14.52 -0.40
C LYS A 19 -24.84 15.99 -0.41
N SER A 20 -25.93 16.35 -1.08
CA SER A 20 -26.33 17.74 -1.35
C SER A 20 -26.27 18.66 -0.13
N GLN A 21 -26.74 18.21 1.03
CA GLN A 21 -26.78 19.02 2.25
C GLN A 21 -25.39 19.25 2.88
N TYR A 22 -24.51 18.24 2.82
CA TYR A 22 -23.11 18.40 3.28
C TYR A 22 -22.38 19.36 2.34
N LEU A 23 -22.49 19.15 1.03
CA LEU A 23 -21.84 19.99 0.04
C LEU A 23 -22.31 21.46 0.11
N GLU A 24 -23.61 21.70 0.31
CA GLU A 24 -24.16 23.05 0.49
C GLU A 24 -23.64 23.70 1.78
N THR A 25 -23.55 22.94 2.87
CA THR A 25 -22.99 23.42 4.13
C THR A 25 -21.51 23.80 3.95
N LEU A 26 -20.72 22.97 3.26
CA LEU A 26 -19.33 23.25 2.95
C LEU A 26 -19.17 24.48 2.05
N ASN A 27 -20.03 24.64 1.04
CA ASN A 27 -20.05 25.84 0.21
C ASN A 27 -20.32 27.11 1.05
N ASN A 28 -21.24 27.04 2.02
CA ASN A 28 -21.48 28.12 2.97
C ASN A 28 -20.29 28.38 3.93
N MET A 29 -19.36 27.42 4.02
CA MET A 29 -18.08 27.58 4.71
C MET A 29 -16.95 28.08 3.81
N ASP A 30 -17.23 28.48 2.56
CA ASP A 30 -16.23 28.84 1.54
C ASP A 30 -15.33 27.68 1.13
N TRP A 31 -15.90 26.46 1.07
CA TRP A 31 -15.20 25.24 0.62
C TRP A 31 -14.05 24.77 1.50
N VAL A 32 -13.94 25.31 2.72
CA VAL A 32 -12.94 24.95 3.71
C VAL A 32 -13.61 24.60 5.04
N LEU A 33 -12.95 23.76 5.84
CA LEU A 33 -13.42 23.44 7.19
C LEU A 33 -13.12 24.62 8.14
N ASP A 34 -14.07 25.55 8.25
CA ASP A 34 -13.93 26.74 9.09
C ASP A 34 -14.72 26.60 10.40
N GLU A 35 -14.00 26.33 11.50
CA GLU A 35 -14.56 26.17 12.85
C GLU A 35 -15.41 27.37 13.27
N SER A 36 -15.06 28.59 12.84
CA SER A 36 -15.79 29.81 13.21
C SER A 36 -17.21 29.87 12.62
N LYS A 37 -17.48 29.06 11.58
CA LYS A 37 -18.78 28.98 10.90
C LYS A 37 -19.64 27.80 11.38
N MET A 38 -19.09 26.92 12.23
CA MET A 38 -19.79 25.73 12.75
C MET A 38 -21.08 26.07 13.50
N GLY A 39 -21.11 27.19 14.22
CA GLY A 39 -22.30 27.65 14.96
C GLY A 39 -23.48 28.06 14.07
N LYS A 40 -23.29 28.16 12.75
CA LYS A 40 -24.33 28.53 11.77
C LYS A 40 -24.99 27.32 11.09
N ILE A 41 -24.52 26.10 11.37
CA ILE A 41 -25.10 24.89 10.79
C ILE A 41 -26.33 24.48 11.60
N GLU A 42 -27.51 24.53 10.98
CA GLU A 42 -28.77 24.19 11.65
C GLU A 42 -29.00 22.67 11.76
N ASN A 43 -28.50 21.89 10.79
CA ASN A 43 -28.63 20.44 10.82
C ASN A 43 -27.59 19.82 11.76
N GLU A 44 -28.05 19.33 12.91
CA GLU A 44 -27.23 18.70 13.95
C GLU A 44 -26.44 17.47 13.48
N GLU A 45 -26.96 16.70 12.51
CA GLU A 45 -26.22 15.55 11.96
C GLU A 45 -25.01 16.02 11.16
N ILE A 46 -25.21 17.01 10.28
CA ILE A 46 -24.16 17.59 9.45
C ILE A 46 -23.13 18.31 10.31
N LYS A 47 -23.61 19.06 11.30
CA LYS A 47 -22.76 19.76 12.26
C LYS A 47 -21.85 18.78 13.00
N LYS A 48 -22.41 17.71 13.59
CA LYS A 48 -21.63 16.65 14.24
C LYS A 48 -20.65 15.98 13.29
N GLY A 49 -21.02 15.82 12.02
CA GLY A 49 -20.11 15.34 10.98
C GLY A 49 -18.86 16.22 10.88
N TYR A 50 -19.03 17.53 10.66
CA TYR A 50 -17.89 18.44 10.54
C TYR A 50 -17.13 18.62 11.87
N GLU A 51 -17.82 18.64 13.02
CA GLU A 51 -17.17 18.65 14.34
C GLU A 51 -16.26 17.42 14.51
N SER A 52 -16.71 16.24 14.06
CA SER A 52 -15.88 15.04 14.13
C SER A 52 -14.61 15.15 13.28
N LEU A 53 -14.64 15.87 12.14
CA LEU A 53 -13.42 16.12 11.37
C LEU A 53 -12.43 16.98 12.16
N ILE A 54 -12.91 18.05 12.80
CA ILE A 54 -12.09 18.96 13.61
C ILE A 54 -11.46 18.21 14.79
N ASP A 55 -12.28 17.50 15.57
CA ASP A 55 -11.82 16.68 16.71
C ASP A 55 -10.85 15.58 16.28
N GLY A 56 -11.01 15.11 15.04
CA GLY A 56 -10.17 14.13 14.41
C GLY A 56 -8.86 14.68 13.85
N PHE A 57 -8.55 15.98 13.95
CA PHE A 57 -7.41 16.62 13.27
C PHE A 57 -7.42 16.36 11.75
N LEU A 58 -8.59 16.47 11.14
CA LEU A 58 -8.82 16.37 9.70
C LEU A 58 -9.16 17.75 9.14
N THR A 59 -8.91 17.93 7.86
CA THR A 59 -9.22 19.14 7.10
C THR A 59 -9.92 18.80 5.79
N ILE A 60 -10.39 19.81 5.08
CA ILE A 60 -10.95 19.69 3.74
C ILE A 60 -10.06 20.48 2.79
N VAL A 61 -9.48 19.77 1.83
CA VAL A 61 -8.69 20.35 0.74
C VAL A 61 -9.54 20.32 -0.52
N ARG A 62 -9.42 21.36 -1.35
CA ARG A 62 -10.13 21.44 -2.63
C ARG A 62 -9.14 21.30 -3.78
N TYR A 63 -9.16 20.14 -4.42
CA TYR A 63 -8.45 19.90 -5.67
C TYR A 63 -9.37 20.28 -6.82
N GLU A 64 -9.08 21.41 -7.46
CA GLU A 64 -9.94 22.05 -8.48
C GLU A 64 -11.36 22.33 -7.95
N GLU A 65 -12.33 21.47 -8.25
CA GLU A 65 -13.73 21.57 -7.82
C GLU A 65 -14.15 20.46 -6.84
N THR A 66 -13.25 19.52 -6.54
CA THR A 66 -13.56 18.33 -5.74
C THR A 66 -13.04 18.52 -4.31
N PRO A 67 -13.93 18.66 -3.29
CA PRO A 67 -13.51 18.68 -1.90
C PRO A 67 -13.16 17.27 -1.43
N VAL A 68 -12.01 17.13 -0.80
CA VAL A 68 -11.51 15.87 -0.25
C VAL A 68 -11.16 16.08 1.22
N VAL A 69 -11.59 15.16 2.07
CA VAL A 69 -11.17 15.11 3.47
C VAL A 69 -9.81 14.47 3.57
N GLU A 70 -8.90 15.13 4.29
CA GLU A 70 -7.54 14.65 4.50
C GLU A 70 -7.08 14.91 5.94
N THR A 71 -5.98 14.27 6.34
CA THR A 71 -5.33 14.56 7.62
C THR A 71 -4.79 15.99 7.64
N ASP A 72 -5.03 16.73 8.72
CA ASP A 72 -4.37 18.01 8.97
C ASP A 72 -3.01 17.77 9.64
N TRP A 73 -2.00 17.51 8.80
CA TRP A 73 -0.64 17.23 9.26
C TRP A 73 -0.03 18.38 10.05
N LYS A 74 -0.42 19.62 9.74
CA LYS A 74 0.03 20.82 10.45
C LYS A 74 -0.55 20.86 11.86
N ALA A 75 -1.83 20.59 12.01
CA ALA A 75 -2.47 20.52 13.33
C ALA A 75 -1.89 19.37 14.16
N LEU A 76 -1.64 18.19 13.56
CA LEU A 76 -0.97 17.08 14.24
C LEU A 76 0.46 17.42 14.67
N SER A 77 1.21 18.18 13.87
CA SER A 77 2.57 18.60 14.20
C SER A 77 2.63 19.49 15.46
N ASN A 78 1.55 20.20 15.78
CA ASN A 78 1.45 20.99 17.01
C ASN A 78 1.33 20.12 18.28
N LEU A 79 1.05 18.82 18.14
CA LEU A 79 1.04 17.86 19.25
C LEU A 79 2.45 17.37 19.63
N SER A 80 3.49 18.13 19.28
CA SER A 80 4.91 17.79 19.48
C SER A 80 5.26 17.32 20.90
N GLU A 81 4.57 17.81 21.95
CA GLU A 81 4.78 17.35 23.34
C GLU A 81 4.29 15.91 23.60
N TYR A 82 3.43 15.38 22.74
CA TYR A 82 2.77 14.08 22.89
C TYR A 82 3.25 13.03 21.88
N ILE A 83 4.12 13.42 20.94
CA ILE A 83 4.65 12.56 19.90
C ILE A 83 6.18 12.53 19.96
N SER A 84 6.78 11.43 19.52
CA SER A 84 8.24 11.37 19.39
C SER A 84 8.73 12.30 18.27
N ASP A 85 9.94 12.84 18.40
CA ASP A 85 10.59 13.67 17.38
C ASP A 85 10.53 13.05 15.96
N ASP A 86 10.79 11.75 15.85
CA ASP A 86 10.77 11.02 14.57
C ASP A 86 9.36 10.99 13.94
N LEU A 87 8.31 10.89 14.75
CA LEU A 87 6.92 10.97 14.31
C LEU A 87 6.53 12.40 13.93
N GLY A 88 6.99 13.40 14.70
CA GLY A 88 6.79 14.82 14.37
C GLY A 88 7.40 15.19 13.01
N LYS A 89 8.64 14.73 12.73
CA LYS A 89 9.27 14.89 11.42
C LYS A 89 8.51 14.18 10.31
N THR A 90 7.93 13.02 10.60
CA THR A 90 7.07 12.31 9.64
C THR A 90 5.86 13.17 9.26
N PHE A 91 5.23 13.84 10.23
CA PHE A 91 4.09 14.74 9.97
C PHE A 91 4.50 15.99 9.19
N GLU A 92 5.67 16.56 9.49
CA GLU A 92 6.22 17.68 8.72
C GLU A 92 6.37 17.30 7.23
N LEU A 93 6.96 16.14 6.93
CA LEU A 93 7.16 15.65 5.57
C LEU A 93 5.83 15.39 4.85
N TYR A 94 4.85 14.79 5.52
CA TYR A 94 3.51 14.64 4.96
C TYR A 94 2.82 15.99 4.70
N GLY A 95 3.02 16.97 5.59
CA GLY A 95 2.51 18.33 5.41
C GLY A 95 3.06 18.99 4.14
N LYS A 96 4.36 18.81 3.84
CA LYS A 96 4.96 19.30 2.60
C LYS A 96 4.36 18.64 1.36
N ILE A 97 4.20 17.31 1.39
CA ILE A 97 3.56 16.54 0.32
C ILE A 97 2.14 17.05 0.05
N GLN A 98 1.31 17.14 1.09
CA GLN A 98 -0.08 17.59 0.98
C GLN A 98 -0.20 19.01 0.39
N ASN A 99 0.75 19.89 0.69
CA ASN A 99 0.74 21.27 0.20
C ASN A 99 1.35 21.44 -1.20
N TYR A 100 1.65 20.33 -1.90
CA TYR A 100 2.27 20.32 -3.22
C TYR A 100 3.59 21.09 -3.27
N GLU A 101 4.35 21.11 -2.17
CA GLU A 101 5.63 21.83 -2.14
C GLU A 101 6.63 21.24 -3.14
N TYR A 102 6.50 19.95 -3.48
CA TYR A 102 7.32 19.29 -4.49
C TYR A 102 6.86 19.53 -5.95
N GLU A 103 5.66 20.07 -6.18
CA GLU A 103 5.07 20.23 -7.53
C GLU A 103 4.94 21.70 -7.98
N ARG A 104 5.11 22.67 -7.07
CA ARG A 104 4.87 24.09 -7.37
C ARG A 104 6.06 24.78 -8.06
N GLY A 105 6.01 24.81 -9.39
CA GLY A 105 6.57 25.91 -10.21
C GLY A 105 8.03 25.81 -10.65
N LYS A 106 8.78 24.81 -10.15
CA LYS A 106 10.02 24.20 -10.65
C LYS A 106 10.36 23.08 -9.68
N LEU A 107 10.79 21.92 -10.16
CA LEU A 107 11.17 20.80 -9.30
C LEU A 107 12.26 21.25 -8.32
N ASP A 108 12.02 21.08 -7.03
CA ASP A 108 13.03 21.30 -6.00
C ASP A 108 13.81 20.00 -5.78
N VAL A 109 14.65 19.62 -6.75
CA VAL A 109 15.46 18.37 -6.68
C VAL A 109 16.26 18.36 -5.38
N ASP A 110 16.87 19.49 -5.04
CA ASP A 110 17.63 19.69 -3.81
C ASP A 110 16.77 19.43 -2.57
N GLY A 111 15.63 20.11 -2.44
CA GLY A 111 14.74 19.96 -1.29
C GLY A 111 14.15 18.55 -1.17
N ILE A 112 13.74 17.93 -2.28
CA ILE A 112 13.22 16.56 -2.28
C ILE A 112 14.32 15.58 -1.87
N MET A 113 15.53 15.69 -2.42
CA MET A 113 16.66 14.84 -2.06
C MET A 113 17.02 14.98 -0.58
N GLU A 114 17.11 16.21 -0.05
CA GLU A 114 17.36 16.45 1.37
C GLU A 114 16.30 15.82 2.26
N ASP A 115 15.02 15.94 1.89
CA ASP A 115 13.91 15.36 2.63
C ASP A 115 13.88 13.83 2.51
N MET A 116 14.27 13.24 1.37
CA MET A 116 14.45 11.79 1.22
C MET A 116 15.58 11.27 2.13
N ILE A 117 16.70 11.98 2.23
CA ILE A 117 17.79 11.60 3.14
C ILE A 117 17.33 11.69 4.61
N LYS A 118 16.54 12.70 4.97
CA LYS A 118 15.93 12.76 6.32
C LYS A 118 15.01 11.57 6.56
N THR A 119 14.17 11.21 5.58
CA THR A 119 13.28 10.04 5.66
C THR A 119 14.09 8.75 5.87
N GLU A 120 15.15 8.54 5.09
CA GLU A 120 16.07 7.39 5.24
C GLU A 120 16.68 7.29 6.64
N LEU A 121 17.26 8.37 7.14
CA LEU A 121 17.92 8.40 8.46
C LEU A 121 16.95 8.06 9.59
N ILE A 122 15.66 8.33 9.43
CA ILE A 122 14.65 7.91 10.39
C ILE A 122 14.30 6.44 10.15
N LEU A 123 14.06 6.02 8.90
CA LEU A 123 13.77 4.63 8.54
C LEU A 123 14.86 3.65 8.99
N GLU A 124 16.14 4.04 8.98
CA GLU A 124 17.24 3.21 9.49
C GLU A 124 17.05 2.80 10.96
N LYS A 125 16.37 3.61 11.77
CA LYS A 125 16.13 3.34 13.21
C LYS A 125 15.02 2.34 13.48
N TYR A 126 14.23 1.99 12.46
CA TYR A 126 13.05 1.12 12.59
C TYR A 126 13.12 -0.03 11.59
N GLU A 127 12.85 -1.26 12.03
CA GLU A 127 12.76 -2.42 11.13
C GLU A 127 11.34 -2.62 10.59
N SER A 128 10.34 -2.23 11.38
CA SER A 128 8.92 -2.42 11.12
C SER A 128 8.07 -1.49 11.99
N GLY A 129 6.74 -1.60 11.93
CA GLY A 129 5.81 -0.85 12.76
C GLY A 129 5.27 0.42 12.09
N PHE A 130 4.48 1.18 12.84
CA PHE A 130 3.68 2.31 12.39
C PHE A 130 4.53 3.46 11.84
N ILE A 131 5.59 3.88 12.54
CA ILE A 131 6.48 4.95 12.07
C ILE A 131 7.18 4.52 10.78
N TYR A 132 7.67 3.28 10.72
CA TYR A 132 8.27 2.70 9.52
C TYR A 132 7.28 2.70 8.35
N THR A 133 6.04 2.23 8.55
CA THR A 133 5.01 2.20 7.51
C THR A 133 4.66 3.60 7.00
N LEU A 134 4.50 4.58 7.89
CA LEU A 134 4.23 5.96 7.50
C LEU A 134 5.40 6.56 6.71
N LEU A 135 6.63 6.40 7.19
CA LEU A 135 7.81 6.93 6.51
C LEU A 135 8.08 6.23 5.17
N ASN A 136 7.81 4.94 5.04
CA ASN A 136 7.91 4.26 3.74
C ASN A 136 6.93 4.85 2.74
N LYS A 137 5.69 5.18 3.15
CA LYS A 137 4.74 5.86 2.28
C LYS A 137 5.23 7.27 1.88
N VAL A 138 5.79 8.03 2.82
CA VAL A 138 6.45 9.32 2.54
C VAL A 138 7.57 9.14 1.52
N TYR A 139 8.45 8.17 1.73
CA TYR A 139 9.59 7.89 0.85
C TYR A 139 9.15 7.50 -0.57
N ILE A 140 8.10 6.67 -0.68
CA ILE A 140 7.51 6.29 -1.97
C ILE A 140 7.02 7.53 -2.70
N ILE A 141 6.26 8.40 -2.03
CA ILE A 141 5.75 9.63 -2.65
C ILE A 141 6.90 10.55 -3.06
N GLN A 142 7.90 10.75 -2.20
CA GLN A 142 9.09 11.55 -2.51
C GLN A 142 9.84 10.98 -3.73
N THR A 143 9.97 9.65 -3.82
CA THR A 143 10.59 8.97 -4.95
C THR A 143 9.82 9.24 -6.24
N TYR A 144 8.50 9.11 -6.21
CA TYR A 144 7.65 9.42 -7.36
C TYR A 144 7.76 10.90 -7.76
N SER A 145 7.74 11.83 -6.79
CA SER A 145 7.95 13.25 -7.06
C SER A 145 9.31 13.54 -7.71
N LEU A 146 10.39 12.88 -7.25
CA LEU A 146 11.74 13.08 -7.75
C LEU A 146 11.97 12.45 -9.14
N LEU A 147 11.56 11.20 -9.34
CA LEU A 147 11.97 10.39 -10.49
C LEU A 147 10.90 10.25 -11.57
N VAL A 148 9.63 10.40 -11.22
CA VAL A 148 8.51 10.30 -12.16
C VAL A 148 7.99 11.69 -12.51
N GLY A 149 7.91 12.57 -11.51
CA GLY A 149 7.46 13.94 -11.68
C GLY A 149 5.96 14.06 -11.93
N PRO A 150 5.46 15.31 -12.07
CA PRO A 150 4.07 15.56 -12.40
C PRO A 150 3.70 14.85 -13.71
N GLU A 151 2.62 14.06 -13.66
CA GLU A 151 2.08 13.31 -14.82
C GLU A 151 3.11 12.41 -15.55
N GLY A 152 4.19 11.98 -14.87
CA GLY A 152 5.23 11.14 -15.48
C GLY A 152 6.23 11.88 -16.37
N SER A 153 6.25 13.22 -16.30
CA SER A 153 7.08 14.08 -17.15
C SER A 153 8.58 13.80 -17.08
N TYR A 154 9.09 13.17 -16.02
CA TYR A 154 10.53 12.89 -15.85
C TYR A 154 10.95 11.49 -16.29
N LEU A 155 10.00 10.58 -16.55
CA LEU A 155 10.36 9.22 -16.95
C LEU A 155 11.23 9.18 -18.22
N GLY A 156 10.98 10.10 -19.17
CA GLY A 156 11.76 10.21 -20.40
C GLY A 156 13.21 10.67 -20.18
N VAL A 157 13.52 11.40 -19.10
CA VAL A 157 14.87 11.94 -18.89
C VAL A 157 15.90 10.84 -18.63
N PHE A 158 15.46 9.69 -18.09
CA PHE A 158 16.32 8.52 -17.88
C PHE A 158 16.56 7.69 -19.14
N ILE A 159 15.77 7.92 -20.19
CA ILE A 159 15.97 7.33 -21.52
C ILE A 159 17.01 8.17 -22.28
N ASP A 160 16.76 9.47 -22.39
CA ASP A 160 17.56 10.36 -23.24
C ASP A 160 18.85 10.84 -22.58
N LYS A 161 18.88 10.92 -21.24
CA LYS A 161 20.03 11.30 -20.40
C LYS A 161 20.69 12.63 -20.79
N ASN A 162 19.91 13.56 -21.35
CA ASN A 162 20.38 14.82 -21.92
C ASN A 162 19.56 16.03 -21.46
N ASP A 163 18.83 15.89 -20.35
CA ASP A 163 17.95 16.90 -19.77
C ASP A 163 18.59 17.52 -18.51
N GLU A 164 18.30 18.81 -18.24
CA GLU A 164 18.79 19.51 -17.05
C GLU A 164 18.36 18.81 -15.75
N ILE A 165 17.14 18.25 -15.71
CA ILE A 165 16.61 17.52 -14.55
C ILE A 165 17.41 16.23 -14.32
N TYR A 166 17.77 15.52 -15.39
CA TYR A 166 18.63 14.33 -15.27
C TYR A 166 19.99 14.70 -14.68
N GLU A 167 20.63 15.77 -15.19
CA GLU A 167 21.91 16.23 -14.66
C GLU A 167 21.81 16.63 -13.18
N GLU A 168 20.74 17.33 -12.78
CA GLU A 168 20.50 17.74 -11.40
C GLU A 168 20.35 16.54 -10.46
N ILE A 169 19.52 15.55 -10.83
CA ILE A 169 19.33 14.31 -10.07
C ILE A 169 20.64 13.54 -9.93
N ILE A 170 21.42 13.39 -11.01
CA ILE A 170 22.69 12.67 -10.98
C ILE A 170 23.73 13.41 -10.15
N ASN A 171 23.78 14.74 -10.22
CA ASN A 171 24.66 15.56 -9.39
C ASN A 171 24.33 15.39 -7.91
N LYS A 172 23.06 15.44 -7.53
CA LYS A 172 22.64 15.22 -6.14
C LYS A 172 22.88 13.82 -5.63
N LYS A 173 22.63 12.81 -6.44
CA LYS A 173 23.04 11.42 -6.14
C LYS A 173 24.53 11.34 -5.78
N ASN A 174 25.39 12.07 -6.50
CA ASN A 174 26.83 12.08 -6.23
C ASN A 174 27.21 12.85 -4.95
N GLU A 175 26.41 13.81 -4.48
CA GLU A 175 26.60 14.50 -3.19
C GLU A 175 26.31 13.56 -1.99
N TYR A 176 25.43 12.58 -2.18
CA TYR A 176 24.99 11.62 -1.15
C TYR A 176 25.32 10.16 -1.51
N PRO A 177 26.59 9.77 -1.78
CA PRO A 177 26.90 8.49 -2.43
C PRO A 177 26.60 7.24 -1.59
N ASN A 178 26.37 7.38 -0.28
CA ASN A 178 26.17 6.25 0.64
C ASN A 178 24.71 6.00 1.03
N THR A 179 23.76 6.76 0.48
CA THR A 179 22.33 6.69 0.83
C THR A 179 21.59 5.62 0.01
N LEU A 180 20.44 5.16 0.50
CA LEU A 180 19.58 4.20 -0.21
C LEU A 180 19.01 4.83 -1.48
N THR A 181 18.60 6.09 -1.44
CA THR A 181 18.14 6.88 -2.59
C THR A 181 19.21 6.91 -3.68
N SER A 182 20.46 7.19 -3.33
CA SER A 182 21.52 7.25 -4.34
C SER A 182 21.80 5.91 -5.00
N LYS A 183 21.73 4.81 -4.23
CA LYS A 183 21.85 3.45 -4.78
C LYS A 183 20.67 3.09 -5.69
N MET A 184 19.46 3.51 -5.34
CA MET A 184 18.27 3.34 -6.18
C MET A 184 18.44 4.09 -7.51
N ILE A 185 18.80 5.38 -7.46
CA ILE A 185 19.04 6.19 -8.65
C ILE A 185 20.15 5.58 -9.51
N GLU A 186 21.24 5.11 -8.90
CA GLU A 186 22.33 4.43 -9.62
C GLU A 186 21.84 3.12 -10.29
N ASN A 187 20.98 2.36 -9.64
CA ASN A 187 20.40 1.14 -10.20
C ASN A 187 19.46 1.41 -11.37
N ILE A 188 18.74 2.53 -11.35
CA ILE A 188 17.89 2.98 -12.46
C ILE A 188 18.78 3.47 -13.60
N ASP A 189 19.72 4.37 -13.32
CA ASP A 189 20.61 4.97 -14.32
C ASP A 189 21.47 3.93 -15.07
N LYS A 190 21.85 2.82 -14.43
CA LYS A 190 22.64 1.77 -15.10
C LYS A 190 21.85 0.92 -16.11
N ARG A 191 20.51 0.99 -16.12
CA ARG A 191 19.69 0.23 -17.07
C ARG A 191 19.57 1.02 -18.38
N GLU A 192 19.42 0.28 -19.47
CA GLU A 192 19.00 0.84 -20.76
C GLU A 192 17.49 0.63 -20.88
N TYR A 193 16.78 1.70 -21.22
CA TYR A 193 15.33 1.74 -21.34
C TYR A 193 14.95 2.11 -22.77
N ASN A 194 13.92 1.44 -23.31
CA ASN A 194 13.38 1.77 -24.62
C ASN A 194 12.01 2.46 -24.52
N GLU A 195 11.30 2.23 -23.42
CA GLU A 195 9.98 2.81 -23.19
C GLU A 195 9.88 3.49 -21.82
N ILE A 196 9.06 4.53 -21.74
CA ILE A 196 8.76 5.27 -20.50
C ILE A 196 8.25 4.32 -19.40
N MET A 197 7.46 3.31 -19.79
CA MET A 197 6.90 2.34 -18.85
C MET A 197 7.98 1.46 -18.21
N ASP A 198 9.07 1.17 -18.92
CA ASP A 198 10.17 0.38 -18.36
C ASP A 198 10.87 1.12 -17.21
N VAL A 199 11.00 2.45 -17.32
CA VAL A 199 11.55 3.31 -16.27
C VAL A 199 10.64 3.30 -15.05
N PHE A 200 9.33 3.49 -15.26
CA PHE A 200 8.34 3.44 -14.19
C PHE A 200 8.36 2.10 -13.47
N ASN A 201 8.35 0.99 -14.22
CA ASN A 201 8.41 -0.36 -13.65
C ASN A 201 9.68 -0.58 -12.83
N ALA A 202 10.84 -0.09 -13.29
CA ALA A 202 12.08 -0.20 -12.54
C ALA A 202 12.08 0.60 -11.22
N ILE A 203 11.38 1.75 -11.17
CA ILE A 203 11.17 2.52 -9.94
C ILE A 203 10.23 1.76 -9.00
N ASP A 204 9.08 1.32 -9.51
CA ASP A 204 8.05 0.62 -8.73
C ASP A 204 8.55 -0.71 -8.15
N GLU A 205 9.34 -1.47 -8.93
CA GLU A 205 10.04 -2.69 -8.50
C GLU A 205 10.85 -2.47 -7.21
N HIS A 206 11.56 -1.35 -7.10
CA HIS A 206 12.42 -1.05 -5.96
C HIS A 206 11.62 -0.69 -4.70
N LEU A 207 10.42 -0.14 -4.87
CA LEU A 207 9.60 0.36 -3.77
C LEU A 207 8.73 -0.73 -3.13
N LYS A 208 8.40 -1.80 -3.86
CA LYS A 208 7.47 -2.87 -3.45
C LYS A 208 7.85 -3.60 -2.16
N PHE A 209 9.13 -3.91 -1.94
CA PHE A 209 9.59 -4.61 -0.73
C PHE A 209 10.10 -3.67 0.37
N GLY A 210 9.82 -2.37 0.25
CA GLY A 210 10.30 -1.34 1.15
C GLY A 210 11.73 -0.88 0.85
N ILE A 211 12.09 0.31 1.35
CA ILE A 211 13.33 1.02 1.00
C ILE A 211 14.64 0.24 1.24
N LYS A 212 14.64 -0.66 2.22
CA LYS A 212 15.84 -1.42 2.62
C LYS A 212 16.05 -2.68 1.78
N SER A 213 15.07 -3.04 0.94
CA SER A 213 15.08 -4.28 0.19
C SER A 213 15.60 -4.07 -1.22
N ASN A 214 16.47 -4.98 -1.67
CA ASN A 214 16.85 -5.10 -3.07
C ASN A 214 15.96 -6.09 -3.84
N ASN A 215 14.95 -6.64 -3.18
CA ASN A 215 14.06 -7.62 -3.78
C ASN A 215 13.02 -6.93 -4.65
N TYR A 216 12.60 -7.61 -5.70
CA TYR A 216 11.55 -7.14 -6.60
C TYR A 216 10.79 -8.33 -7.18
N ILE A 217 9.66 -8.07 -7.84
CA ILE A 217 8.84 -9.08 -8.51
C ILE A 217 8.93 -8.89 -10.02
N ILE A 218 9.09 -9.98 -10.74
CA ILE A 218 8.93 -10.04 -12.19
C ILE A 218 7.79 -10.99 -12.53
N ASN A 219 7.04 -10.72 -13.59
CA ASN A 219 6.05 -11.66 -14.10
C ASN A 219 6.66 -12.50 -15.21
N LYS A 220 6.47 -13.81 -15.13
CA LYS A 220 6.95 -14.76 -16.12
C LYS A 220 5.77 -15.35 -16.88
N GLU A 221 5.73 -15.05 -18.17
CA GLU A 221 4.75 -15.60 -19.09
C GLU A 221 5.36 -16.77 -19.87
N PHE A 222 4.68 -17.92 -19.87
CA PHE A 222 5.10 -19.10 -20.63
C PHE A 222 3.93 -20.03 -20.92
N LYS A 223 4.11 -20.93 -21.89
CA LYS A 223 3.11 -21.95 -22.24
C LYS A 223 3.70 -23.33 -22.04
N GLU A 224 3.01 -24.17 -21.29
CA GLU A 224 3.42 -25.56 -21.07
C GLU A 224 2.21 -26.50 -21.16
N ASN A 225 2.34 -27.56 -21.95
CA ASN A 225 1.28 -28.56 -22.17
C ASN A 225 -0.09 -27.92 -22.51
N ASP A 226 -0.14 -26.92 -23.39
CA ASP A 226 -1.35 -26.16 -23.77
C ASP A 226 -1.98 -25.29 -22.68
N ILE A 227 -1.32 -25.12 -21.53
CA ILE A 227 -1.74 -24.22 -20.45
C ILE A 227 -0.93 -22.92 -20.58
N ASP A 228 -1.60 -21.78 -20.51
CA ASP A 228 -0.98 -20.46 -20.46
C ASP A 228 -0.69 -20.06 -19.01
N TYR A 229 0.58 -19.78 -18.70
CA TYR A 229 1.05 -19.40 -17.37
C TYR A 229 1.46 -17.94 -17.37
N ASN A 230 1.02 -17.20 -16.35
CA ASN A 230 1.53 -15.89 -15.98
C ASN A 230 1.75 -15.88 -14.46
N ILE A 231 2.95 -16.27 -14.01
CA ILE A 231 3.28 -16.42 -12.60
C ILE A 231 4.34 -15.41 -12.22
N PHE A 232 4.12 -14.70 -11.12
CA PHE A 232 5.13 -13.82 -10.57
C PHE A 232 6.30 -14.60 -9.94
N GLN A 233 7.51 -14.07 -10.04
CA GLN A 233 8.70 -14.58 -9.37
C GLN A 233 9.31 -13.48 -8.52
N ILE A 234 9.72 -13.83 -7.30
CA ILE A 234 10.53 -12.94 -6.48
C ILE A 234 11.96 -13.02 -7.00
N VAL A 235 12.63 -11.88 -7.12
CA VAL A 235 14.06 -11.79 -7.40
C VAL A 235 14.78 -11.26 -6.17
N MET A 236 15.78 -12.00 -5.69
CA MET A 236 16.60 -11.64 -4.52
C MET A 236 18.08 -11.61 -4.95
N LYS A 237 18.56 -10.43 -5.37
CA LYS A 237 19.92 -10.28 -5.94
C LYS A 237 21.04 -10.75 -5.00
N ASP A 238 20.80 -10.65 -3.69
CA ASP A 238 21.79 -10.96 -2.67
C ASP A 238 21.69 -12.42 -2.17
N ASP A 239 20.66 -13.18 -2.58
CA ASP A 239 20.42 -14.56 -2.12
C ASP A 239 19.65 -15.41 -3.16
N GLU A 240 20.36 -15.83 -4.21
CA GLU A 240 19.79 -16.65 -5.29
C GLU A 240 19.30 -18.03 -4.79
N GLU A 241 19.92 -18.58 -3.74
CA GLU A 241 19.50 -19.87 -3.18
C GLU A 241 18.11 -19.75 -2.53
N LYS A 242 17.92 -18.71 -1.71
CA LYS A 242 16.62 -18.42 -1.09
C LYS A 242 15.57 -18.04 -2.13
N GLN A 243 15.94 -17.26 -3.14
CA GLN A 243 15.09 -16.95 -4.29
C GLN A 243 14.51 -18.23 -4.89
N ASN A 244 15.38 -19.19 -5.24
CA ASN A 244 14.97 -20.44 -5.87
C ASN A 244 14.05 -21.26 -4.96
N ARG A 245 14.36 -21.36 -3.66
CA ARG A 245 13.48 -22.06 -2.70
C ARG A 245 12.10 -21.42 -2.60
N ILE A 246 12.02 -20.09 -2.46
CA ILE A 246 10.73 -19.39 -2.33
C ILE A 246 9.89 -19.55 -3.60
N ASN A 247 10.49 -19.33 -4.78
CA ASN A 247 9.75 -19.45 -6.03
C ASN A 247 9.26 -20.90 -6.24
N SER A 248 10.06 -21.91 -5.90
CA SER A 248 9.62 -23.31 -5.93
C SER A 248 8.49 -23.61 -4.95
N ILE A 249 8.47 -23.01 -3.76
CA ILE A 249 7.35 -23.17 -2.80
C ILE A 249 6.06 -22.60 -3.40
N ILE A 250 6.12 -21.43 -4.02
CA ILE A 250 4.97 -20.77 -4.65
C ILE A 250 4.44 -21.58 -5.83
N GLU A 251 5.33 -22.04 -6.72
CA GLU A 251 4.98 -22.90 -7.85
C GLU A 251 4.33 -24.21 -7.36
N GLN A 252 4.91 -24.86 -6.34
CA GLN A 252 4.37 -26.11 -5.77
C GLN A 252 2.98 -25.93 -5.14
N ASP A 253 2.71 -24.83 -4.41
CA ASP A 253 1.39 -24.60 -3.81
C ASP A 253 0.30 -24.40 -4.89
N ILE A 254 0.66 -23.77 -6.01
CA ILE A 254 -0.25 -23.63 -7.15
C ILE A 254 -0.52 -25.00 -7.79
N GLU A 255 0.52 -25.81 -8.02
CA GLU A 255 0.38 -27.18 -8.54
C GLU A 255 -0.45 -28.08 -7.62
N ASP A 256 -0.16 -28.05 -6.32
CA ASP A 256 -0.88 -28.80 -5.29
C ASP A 256 -2.36 -28.38 -5.24
N PHE A 257 -2.66 -27.09 -5.40
CA PHE A 257 -4.03 -26.61 -5.47
C PHE A 257 -4.75 -27.09 -6.73
N ILE A 258 -4.09 -27.07 -7.90
CA ILE A 258 -4.65 -27.58 -9.17
C ILE A 258 -4.91 -29.09 -9.07
N SER A 259 -4.02 -29.84 -8.44
CA SER A 259 -4.11 -31.31 -8.33
C SER A 259 -5.40 -31.79 -7.65
N LYS A 260 -6.07 -30.94 -6.86
CA LYS A 260 -7.35 -31.23 -6.22
C LYS A 260 -8.52 -31.32 -7.21
N PHE A 261 -8.32 -30.95 -8.47
CA PHE A 261 -9.34 -30.90 -9.52
C PHE A 261 -9.06 -31.95 -10.61
N GLU A 262 -8.95 -33.22 -10.20
CA GLU A 262 -8.46 -34.37 -10.97
C GLU A 262 -9.09 -34.56 -12.38
N ASP A 263 -10.30 -34.07 -12.60
CA ASP A 263 -11.10 -34.38 -13.80
C ASP A 263 -11.01 -33.32 -14.92
N THR A 264 -10.43 -32.13 -14.67
CA THR A 264 -10.38 -31.06 -15.67
C THR A 264 -9.02 -30.36 -15.69
N LYS A 265 -8.37 -30.35 -16.85
CA LYS A 265 -7.11 -29.62 -17.04
C LYS A 265 -7.38 -28.11 -17.15
N PRO A 266 -6.63 -27.25 -16.44
CA PRO A 266 -6.75 -25.81 -16.61
C PRO A 266 -6.29 -25.39 -18.02
N ILE A 267 -6.75 -24.24 -18.48
CA ILE A 267 -6.29 -23.58 -19.73
C ILE A 267 -5.40 -22.38 -19.44
N MET A 268 -5.56 -21.76 -18.27
CA MET A 268 -4.75 -20.62 -17.85
C MET A 268 -4.51 -20.64 -16.34
N ILE A 269 -3.31 -20.25 -15.93
CA ILE A 269 -2.92 -20.04 -14.53
C ILE A 269 -2.25 -18.67 -14.45
N SER A 270 -2.84 -17.75 -13.68
CA SER A 270 -2.31 -16.43 -13.42
C SER A 270 -2.13 -16.21 -11.92
N ALA A 271 -0.89 -15.97 -11.48
CA ALA A 271 -0.60 -15.59 -10.10
C ALA A 271 -0.22 -14.11 -10.05
N ASN A 272 -0.95 -13.34 -9.25
CA ASN A 272 -0.76 -11.90 -9.09
C ASN A 272 -0.41 -11.58 -7.65
N SER A 273 0.70 -10.88 -7.44
CA SER A 273 1.07 -10.37 -6.13
C SER A 273 0.14 -9.21 -5.74
N GLY A 274 -0.54 -9.34 -4.60
CA GLY A 274 -1.44 -8.31 -4.05
C GLY A 274 -0.73 -7.35 -3.10
N PHE A 275 -0.15 -7.86 -2.02
CA PHE A 275 0.58 -7.06 -1.03
C PHE A 275 2.04 -7.52 -0.93
N GLN A 276 2.97 -6.58 -0.88
CA GLN A 276 4.40 -6.83 -0.70
C GLN A 276 4.92 -6.02 0.48
N GLY A 277 5.70 -6.66 1.36
CA GLY A 277 6.33 -5.97 2.49
C GLY A 277 7.66 -6.61 2.89
N ASN A 278 8.21 -6.18 4.02
CA ASN A 278 9.49 -6.68 4.54
C ASN A 278 9.44 -8.13 5.07
N LYS A 279 8.24 -8.67 5.30
CA LYS A 279 8.08 -10.02 5.89
C LYS A 279 7.02 -10.86 5.19
N TYR A 280 5.94 -10.23 4.77
CA TYR A 280 4.80 -10.91 4.18
C TYR A 280 4.65 -10.53 2.71
N LEU A 281 4.25 -11.53 1.92
CA LEU A 281 3.79 -11.40 0.55
C LEU A 281 2.39 -12.02 0.48
N SER A 282 1.38 -11.26 0.08
CA SER A 282 0.07 -11.81 -0.23
C SER A 282 -0.12 -11.84 -1.73
N TYR A 283 -0.67 -12.94 -2.25
CA TYR A 283 -0.91 -13.12 -3.67
C TYR A 283 -2.16 -13.95 -3.90
N SER A 284 -2.75 -13.80 -5.09
CA SER A 284 -3.85 -14.63 -5.56
C SER A 284 -3.43 -15.39 -6.81
N SER A 285 -3.88 -16.63 -6.95
CA SER A 285 -3.69 -17.44 -8.16
C SER A 285 -5.03 -17.76 -8.78
N LEU A 286 -5.36 -17.09 -9.88
CA LEU A 286 -6.52 -17.36 -10.71
C LEU A 286 -6.22 -18.54 -11.65
N ILE A 287 -7.05 -19.56 -11.59
CA ILE A 287 -6.96 -20.75 -12.43
C ILE A 287 -8.24 -20.85 -13.23
N THR A 288 -8.10 -20.90 -14.55
CA THR A 288 -9.20 -20.98 -15.49
C THR A 288 -9.30 -22.38 -16.07
N PHE A 289 -10.51 -22.94 -16.04
CA PHE A 289 -10.85 -24.23 -16.61
C PHE A 289 -11.86 -24.05 -17.75
N PRO A 290 -11.84 -24.94 -18.75
CA PRO A 290 -12.91 -25.00 -19.75
C PRO A 290 -14.22 -25.39 -19.06
N GLY A 291 -15.32 -24.67 -19.31
CA GLY A 291 -16.65 -25.06 -18.83
C GLY A 291 -17.40 -25.96 -19.81
N GLU A 292 -18.56 -26.44 -19.34
CA GLU A 292 -19.30 -27.54 -19.97
C GLU A 292 -20.38 -27.09 -20.99
N ASP A 293 -20.68 -25.79 -21.08
CA ASP A 293 -21.78 -25.30 -21.91
C ASP A 293 -21.38 -25.06 -23.37
N TYR A 294 -22.35 -25.25 -24.29
CA TYR A 294 -22.21 -25.05 -25.75
C TYR A 294 -21.73 -23.64 -26.17
N TYR A 295 -21.72 -22.67 -25.24
CA TYR A 295 -21.25 -21.30 -25.42
C TYR A 295 -19.84 -21.03 -24.85
N GLY A 296 -19.18 -22.03 -24.26
CA GLY A 296 -17.80 -21.89 -23.77
C GLY A 296 -17.64 -21.02 -22.53
N SER A 297 -18.54 -21.14 -21.54
CA SER A 297 -18.37 -20.47 -20.26
C SER A 297 -17.08 -20.97 -19.58
N GLU A 298 -16.21 -20.07 -19.14
CA GLU A 298 -15.01 -20.43 -18.39
C GLU A 298 -15.35 -20.58 -16.90
N LYS A 299 -14.79 -21.60 -16.25
CA LYS A 299 -14.87 -21.76 -14.79
C LYS A 299 -13.59 -21.22 -14.18
N TYR A 300 -13.73 -20.38 -13.16
CA TYR A 300 -12.61 -19.76 -12.47
C TYR A 300 -12.52 -20.26 -11.04
N LEU A 301 -11.30 -20.45 -10.55
CA LEU A 301 -11.00 -20.64 -9.14
C LEU A 301 -9.85 -19.73 -8.78
N THR A 302 -9.97 -19.01 -7.68
CA THR A 302 -8.88 -18.16 -7.20
C THR A 302 -8.33 -18.73 -5.92
N LEU A 303 -7.03 -18.95 -5.82
CA LEU A 303 -6.34 -19.30 -4.58
C LEU A 303 -5.88 -18.03 -3.87
N TYR A 304 -6.07 -17.92 -2.55
CA TYR A 304 -5.60 -16.78 -1.79
C TYR A 304 -4.53 -17.22 -0.77
N ARG A 305 -3.38 -16.56 -0.77
CA ARG A 305 -2.25 -16.90 0.09
C ARG A 305 -1.60 -15.67 0.70
N THR A 306 -1.12 -15.86 1.93
CA THR A 306 -0.16 -14.98 2.58
C THR A 306 1.05 -15.80 3.00
N PHE A 307 2.22 -15.42 2.49
CA PHE A 307 3.49 -16.10 2.66
C PHE A 307 4.43 -15.27 3.52
N ASP A 308 4.96 -15.87 4.59
CA ASP A 308 6.07 -15.34 5.37
C ASP A 308 7.37 -15.74 4.67
N TYR A 309 7.94 -14.82 3.87
CA TYR A 309 9.13 -15.12 3.09
C TYR A 309 10.43 -15.08 3.91
N ILE A 310 10.37 -14.60 5.15
CA ILE A 310 11.50 -14.71 6.08
C ILE A 310 11.61 -16.15 6.56
N ASN A 311 10.48 -16.73 6.97
CA ASN A 311 10.38 -18.09 7.48
C ASN A 311 10.07 -19.15 6.41
N GLU A 312 9.96 -18.74 5.15
CA GLU A 312 9.71 -19.60 3.98
C GLU A 312 8.46 -20.50 4.15
N LYS A 313 7.37 -19.94 4.69
CA LYS A 313 6.12 -20.70 4.89
C LYS A 313 4.85 -19.87 4.68
N TYR A 314 3.78 -20.53 4.25
CA TYR A 314 2.44 -19.97 4.35
C TYR A 314 2.02 -19.82 5.79
N ILE A 315 1.34 -18.72 6.07
CA ILE A 315 0.82 -18.43 7.40
C ILE A 315 -0.70 -18.39 7.36
N LYS A 316 -1.30 -18.68 8.51
CA LYS A 316 -2.73 -18.51 8.73
C LYS A 316 -3.01 -17.18 9.43
N ILE A 317 -4.29 -16.84 9.57
CA ILE A 317 -4.68 -15.59 10.21
C ILE A 317 -4.28 -15.56 11.69
N GLU A 318 -4.35 -16.70 12.39
CA GLU A 318 -3.87 -16.85 13.77
C GLU A 318 -2.36 -16.56 13.90
N ASP A 319 -1.54 -17.00 12.95
CA ASP A 319 -0.10 -16.75 12.94
C ASP A 319 0.19 -15.25 12.75
N TYR A 320 -0.59 -14.59 11.88
CA TYR A 320 -0.47 -13.16 11.62
C TYR A 320 -0.85 -12.33 12.86
N LEU A 321 -2.03 -12.60 13.41
CA LEU A 321 -2.57 -11.87 14.55
C LEU A 321 -1.88 -12.24 15.87
N GLY A 322 -1.28 -13.42 15.97
CA GLY A 322 -0.64 -13.92 17.19
C GLY A 322 -1.64 -14.28 18.29
N ILE A 323 -2.82 -14.77 17.90
CA ILE A 323 -3.93 -15.15 18.78
C ILE A 323 -4.52 -16.48 18.33
N ASP A 324 -5.23 -17.16 19.22
CA ASP A 324 -5.97 -18.37 18.85
C ASP A 324 -7.15 -18.03 17.94
N PHE A 325 -7.41 -18.89 16.94
CA PHE A 325 -8.48 -18.65 15.97
C PHE A 325 -9.87 -18.54 16.64
N SER A 326 -10.12 -19.25 17.74
CA SER A 326 -11.38 -19.12 18.49
C SER A 326 -11.60 -17.72 19.06
N GLU A 327 -10.54 -17.02 19.49
CA GLU A 327 -10.66 -15.65 19.98
C GLU A 327 -10.98 -14.68 18.82
N PHE A 328 -10.41 -14.93 17.65
CA PHE A 328 -10.68 -14.15 16.44
C PHE A 328 -12.10 -14.39 15.90
N GLN A 329 -12.59 -15.64 15.96
CA GLN A 329 -13.93 -16.03 15.53
C GLN A 329 -15.02 -15.29 16.31
N ASP A 330 -14.93 -15.28 17.65
CA ASP A 330 -15.88 -14.56 18.52
C ASP A 330 -15.86 -13.05 18.24
N TYR A 331 -14.68 -12.49 17.94
CA TYR A 331 -14.54 -11.09 17.58
C TYR A 331 -15.22 -10.76 16.24
N LEU A 332 -14.98 -11.59 15.22
CA LEU A 332 -15.57 -11.44 13.90
C LEU A 332 -17.10 -11.47 13.94
N GLU A 333 -17.69 -12.43 14.67
CA GLU A 333 -19.13 -12.53 14.81
C GLU A 333 -19.72 -11.28 15.47
N ARG A 334 -19.03 -10.73 16.48
CA ARG A 334 -19.47 -9.51 17.16
C ARG A 334 -19.37 -8.25 16.30
N VAL A 335 -18.30 -8.08 15.52
CA VAL A 335 -18.01 -6.83 14.80
C VAL A 335 -18.60 -6.83 13.39
N LYS A 336 -18.63 -7.98 12.72
CA LYS A 336 -19.14 -8.12 11.35
C LYS A 336 -20.48 -8.84 11.29
N GLY A 337 -20.93 -9.49 12.37
CA GLY A 337 -22.15 -10.33 12.34
C GLY A 337 -21.95 -11.65 11.60
N GLU A 338 -20.69 -12.05 11.38
CA GLU A 338 -20.31 -13.15 10.52
C GLU A 338 -19.69 -14.29 11.33
N LYS A 339 -20.29 -15.47 11.26
CA LYS A 339 -19.76 -16.66 11.90
C LYS A 339 -18.86 -17.42 10.94
N VAL A 340 -17.61 -17.61 11.34
CA VAL A 340 -16.61 -18.32 10.53
C VAL A 340 -16.19 -19.60 11.27
N ASP A 341 -16.59 -20.77 10.77
CA ASP A 341 -16.42 -22.04 11.51
C ASP A 341 -15.00 -22.62 11.44
N SER A 342 -14.12 -22.12 10.57
CA SER A 342 -12.71 -22.55 10.46
C SER A 342 -11.81 -21.43 9.95
N SER A 343 -10.49 -21.53 10.17
CA SER A 343 -9.54 -20.51 9.71
C SER A 343 -9.69 -20.26 8.20
N PRO A 344 -10.12 -19.06 7.78
CA PRO A 344 -10.27 -18.75 6.37
C PRO A 344 -8.90 -18.56 5.69
N GLU A 345 -8.89 -18.61 4.37
CA GLU A 345 -7.79 -18.01 3.61
C GLU A 345 -7.80 -16.50 3.85
N PHE A 346 -6.64 -15.86 3.79
CA PHE A 346 -6.57 -14.41 3.95
C PHE A 346 -5.48 -13.77 3.10
N GLN A 347 -5.69 -12.51 2.78
CA GLN A 347 -4.69 -11.63 2.19
C GLN A 347 -4.53 -10.37 3.03
N ILE A 348 -3.30 -9.88 3.09
CA ILE A 348 -2.99 -8.55 3.58
C ILE A 348 -3.25 -7.57 2.44
N THR A 349 -3.77 -6.40 2.78
CA THR A 349 -3.92 -5.26 1.87
C THR A 349 -3.35 -4.01 2.53
N ASP A 350 -3.20 -2.92 1.77
CA ASP A 350 -2.76 -1.64 2.33
C ASP A 350 -3.74 -1.03 3.35
N ARG A 351 -4.98 -1.54 3.40
CA ARG A 351 -6.07 -1.03 4.22
C ARG A 351 -6.46 -1.96 5.37
N GLY A 352 -5.89 -3.16 5.43
CA GLY A 352 -6.18 -4.15 6.47
C GLY A 352 -5.98 -5.56 5.94
N ILE A 353 -6.98 -6.42 6.12
CA ILE A 353 -6.97 -7.80 5.61
C ILE A 353 -8.30 -8.16 4.97
N ASP A 354 -8.23 -9.01 3.96
CA ASP A 354 -9.39 -9.68 3.38
C ASP A 354 -9.40 -11.14 3.84
N LEU A 355 -10.52 -11.57 4.41
CA LEU A 355 -10.79 -12.97 4.72
C LEU A 355 -11.63 -13.56 3.60
N ILE A 356 -11.23 -14.73 3.11
CA ILE A 356 -11.89 -15.45 2.04
C ILE A 356 -12.48 -16.73 2.61
N ILE A 357 -13.80 -16.75 2.66
CA ILE A 357 -14.59 -17.90 3.11
C ILE A 357 -15.15 -18.57 1.87
N ARG A 358 -14.97 -19.89 1.77
CA ARG A 358 -15.56 -20.70 0.71
C ARG A 358 -16.61 -21.61 1.30
N ASP A 359 -17.81 -21.55 0.75
CA ASP A 359 -18.91 -22.45 1.08
C ASP A 359 -19.57 -22.99 -0.20
N GLU A 360 -20.70 -23.69 -0.06
CA GLU A 360 -21.45 -24.24 -1.20
C GLU A 360 -22.08 -23.15 -2.09
N GLU A 361 -22.24 -21.92 -1.59
CA GLU A 361 -22.84 -20.79 -2.31
C GLU A 361 -21.79 -19.95 -3.07
N GLY A 362 -20.52 -20.07 -2.71
CA GLY A 362 -19.39 -19.52 -3.46
C GLY A 362 -18.27 -18.97 -2.58
N GLU A 363 -17.61 -17.93 -3.07
CA GLU A 363 -16.58 -17.20 -2.35
C GLU A 363 -17.18 -15.94 -1.70
N LYS A 364 -16.99 -15.80 -0.40
CA LYS A 364 -17.39 -14.64 0.39
C LYS A 364 -16.17 -13.93 0.93
N PHE A 365 -16.12 -12.61 0.71
CA PHE A 365 -15.06 -11.74 1.21
C PHE A 365 -15.54 -10.98 2.43
N ILE A 366 -14.76 -11.02 3.51
CA ILE A 366 -14.94 -10.17 4.69
C ILE A 366 -13.71 -9.28 4.82
N HIS A 367 -13.89 -7.99 4.54
CA HIS A 367 -12.85 -7.00 4.75
C HIS A 367 -12.82 -6.53 6.21
N LEU A 368 -11.65 -6.66 6.84
CA LEU A 368 -11.32 -6.05 8.12
C LEU A 368 -10.33 -4.92 7.87
N ASN A 369 -10.77 -3.70 8.13
CA ASN A 369 -9.89 -2.54 7.99
C ASN A 369 -8.91 -2.46 9.16
N ASN A 370 -7.93 -1.56 9.07
CA ASN A 370 -6.94 -1.37 10.14
C ASN A 370 -7.55 -1.04 11.51
N LYS A 371 -8.73 -0.38 11.55
CA LYS A 371 -9.45 -0.09 12.80
C LYS A 371 -10.00 -1.37 13.44
N ASP A 372 -10.53 -2.29 12.64
CA ASP A 372 -11.02 -3.59 13.12
C ASP A 372 -9.85 -4.45 13.67
N LEU A 373 -8.63 -4.21 13.19
CA LEU A 373 -7.44 -4.94 13.64
C LEU A 373 -6.78 -4.36 14.91
N VAL A 374 -7.14 -3.13 15.30
CA VAL A 374 -6.64 -2.43 16.51
C VAL A 374 -6.54 -3.34 17.74
N PRO A 375 -7.56 -4.15 18.10
CA PRO A 375 -7.50 -4.96 19.33
C PRO A 375 -6.40 -6.03 19.32
N PHE A 376 -5.89 -6.40 18.14
CA PHE A 376 -4.89 -7.45 17.95
C PHE A 376 -3.49 -6.90 17.67
N LEU A 377 -3.38 -5.58 17.51
CA LEU A 377 -2.10 -4.89 17.32
C LEU A 377 -1.57 -4.43 18.68
N SER A 378 -0.49 -5.04 19.15
CA SER A 378 0.19 -4.55 20.36
C SER A 378 0.84 -3.19 20.10
N LEU A 379 0.93 -2.33 21.12
CA LEU A 379 1.64 -1.06 21.02
C LEU A 379 3.10 -1.25 20.60
N GLU A 380 3.72 -2.35 21.04
CA GLU A 380 5.07 -2.76 20.66
C GLU A 380 5.16 -3.15 19.18
N ARG A 381 4.22 -3.97 18.66
CA ARG A 381 4.10 -4.26 17.22
C ARG A 381 3.90 -2.98 16.39
N LEU A 382 3.24 -1.97 16.96
CA LEU A 382 3.01 -0.68 16.32
C LEU A 382 4.22 0.26 16.39
N ILE A 383 5.10 0.18 17.38
CA ILE A 383 6.21 1.14 17.52
C ILE A 383 7.57 0.54 17.13
N ASN A 384 7.60 -0.79 16.94
CA ASN A 384 8.76 -1.67 16.98
C ASN A 384 10.12 -0.99 16.73
N LYS A 385 10.86 -0.77 17.82
CA LYS A 385 12.25 -0.32 17.84
C LYS A 385 13.11 -1.54 18.16
N ASN A 386 13.70 -2.15 17.13
CA ASN A 386 14.48 -3.40 17.14
C ASN A 386 13.63 -4.65 17.32
#